data_AF-A0A7S4ICJ4-F1
#
_entry.id   AF-A0A7S4ICJ4-F1
#
_cell.length_a   1.000
_cell.length_b   1.000
_cell.length_c   1.000
_cell.angle_alpha   90.00
_cell.angle_beta   90.00
_cell.angle_gamma   90.00
#
_symmetry.space_group_name_H-M   'P 1'
#
loop_
_entity.id
_entity.type
_entity.pdbx_description
1 polymer ?
#
loop_
_entity_poly.entity_id
_entity_poly.type
_entity_poly.pdbx_seq_one_letter_code
_entity_poly.pdbx_strand_id
1 'polypeptide(L)'
;NISEISGLDSLTNLTNLSLFSNHITTISGMDTLNKLQVLSLGNNLMTQLDAIMYLRPKTTLQAVNLVGNPFCQETEYRAYVLAHLKYLKYLDYRLVDEQAVISAKEQYQDELLDLEEQETSHEAAAEKAVEEADKEQKHAAANIPGMDALFQTLMVAADGEMAKLRTLPAFVEPQNALKEQMDAATDEFVTTVLSQHGLKREERDMFTEALGEAKGEAAAESKAEIAKYAKLQKRSLQGAREEGAEHPHAVLQTLHKANEALYEKLMDLEISQSERYAE
;
A
#
# COMPACT_ATOMS: atom_id res chain seq x y z
N ASN A 1 -23.84 25.66 -2.60
CA ASN A 1 -23.07 26.40 -1.58
C ASN A 1 -22.41 25.42 -0.66
N ILE A 2 -21.11 25.21 -0.86
CA ILE A 2 -20.29 24.27 -0.08
C ILE A 2 -19.69 25.03 1.11
N SER A 3 -19.81 24.49 2.32
CA SER A 3 -19.21 25.04 3.54
C SER A 3 -17.92 24.32 3.95
N GLU A 4 -17.78 23.05 3.58
CA GLU A 4 -16.63 22.22 3.88
C GLU A 4 -16.23 21.42 2.64
N ILE A 5 -14.92 21.31 2.40
CA ILE A 5 -14.36 20.53 1.30
C ILE A 5 -14.24 19.08 1.78
N SER A 6 -15.05 18.18 1.23
CA SER A 6 -15.01 16.74 1.56
C SER A 6 -15.33 15.87 0.34
N GLY A 7 -14.93 14.59 0.40
CA GLY A 7 -15.18 13.62 -0.68
C GLY A 7 -14.21 13.70 -1.87
N LEU A 8 -13.10 14.41 -1.73
CA LEU A 8 -12.06 14.52 -2.77
C LEU A 8 -10.95 13.47 -2.64
N ASP A 9 -11.02 12.60 -1.63
CA ASP A 9 -9.94 11.66 -1.27
C ASP A 9 -9.53 10.74 -2.42
N SER A 10 -10.48 10.35 -3.27
CA SER A 10 -10.24 9.46 -4.42
C SER A 10 -9.61 10.14 -5.64
N LEU A 11 -9.55 11.48 -5.67
CA LEU A 11 -9.19 12.27 -6.86
C LEU A 11 -7.69 12.58 -6.93
N THR A 12 -6.83 11.56 -6.82
CA THR A 12 -5.36 11.70 -6.77
C THR A 12 -4.71 12.31 -8.02
N ASN A 13 -5.41 12.32 -9.15
CA ASN A 13 -4.95 12.90 -10.42
C ASN A 13 -5.50 14.29 -10.71
N LEU A 14 -6.24 14.90 -9.78
CA LEU A 14 -6.82 16.22 -9.99
C LEU A 14 -5.72 17.28 -10.06
N THR A 15 -5.69 18.02 -11.17
CA THR A 15 -4.74 19.13 -11.40
C THR A 15 -5.36 20.49 -11.18
N ASN A 16 -6.67 20.63 -11.43
CA ASN A 16 -7.37 21.90 -11.40
C ASN A 16 -8.63 21.76 -10.55
N LEU A 17 -8.75 22.58 -9.51
CA LEU A 17 -9.90 22.60 -8.62
C LEU A 17 -10.44 24.04 -8.53
N SER A 18 -11.70 24.22 -8.91
CA SER A 18 -12.41 25.49 -8.77
C SER A 18 -13.53 25.34 -7.77
N LEU A 19 -13.43 26.09 -6.68
CA LEU A 19 -14.39 26.21 -5.59
C LEU A 19 -14.82 27.67 -5.43
N PHE A 20 -14.85 28.41 -6.53
CA PHE A 20 -15.25 29.81 -6.57
C PHE A 20 -16.72 29.99 -6.15
N SER A 21 -17.01 31.06 -5.41
CA SER A 21 -18.36 31.41 -4.92
C SER A 21 -19.00 30.31 -4.06
N ASN A 22 -18.29 29.89 -3.02
CA ASN A 22 -18.80 28.99 -1.99
C ASN A 22 -18.77 29.67 -0.61
N HIS A 23 -19.10 28.92 0.44
CA HIS A 23 -19.14 29.39 1.83
C HIS A 23 -18.04 28.71 2.66
N ILE A 24 -16.90 28.42 2.04
CA ILE A 24 -15.80 27.71 2.67
C ILE A 24 -15.14 28.65 3.69
N THR A 25 -15.04 28.19 4.94
CA THR A 25 -14.41 28.93 6.03
C THR A 25 -13.01 28.42 6.35
N THR A 26 -12.75 27.14 6.09
CA THR A 26 -11.48 26.45 6.38
C THR A 26 -11.12 25.52 5.23
N ILE A 27 -9.83 25.42 4.90
CA ILE A 27 -9.33 24.49 3.89
C ILE A 27 -9.03 23.15 4.58
N SER A 28 -9.75 22.10 4.19
CA SER A 28 -9.59 20.73 4.70
C SER A 28 -9.90 19.71 3.59
N GLY A 29 -9.63 18.42 3.82
CA GLY A 29 -10.08 17.35 2.92
C GLY A 29 -9.44 17.36 1.53
N MET A 30 -8.23 17.91 1.40
CA MET A 30 -7.44 17.91 0.16
C MET A 30 -6.08 17.21 0.32
N ASP A 31 -5.91 16.41 1.37
CA ASP A 31 -4.64 15.76 1.71
C ASP A 31 -4.15 14.84 0.60
N THR A 32 -5.06 14.16 -0.11
CA THR A 32 -4.72 13.22 -1.19
C THR A 32 -4.41 13.89 -2.54
N LEU A 33 -4.72 15.18 -2.69
CA LEU A 33 -4.59 15.92 -3.95
C LEU A 33 -3.15 16.37 -4.21
N ASN A 34 -2.24 15.42 -4.43
CA ASN A 34 -0.80 15.69 -4.54
C ASN A 34 -0.38 16.28 -5.89
N LYS A 35 -1.23 16.21 -6.91
CA LYS A 35 -0.98 16.73 -8.27
C LYS A 35 -1.68 18.06 -8.57
N LEU A 36 -2.27 18.69 -7.56
CA LEU A 36 -3.05 19.90 -7.74
C LEU A 36 -2.15 21.08 -8.10
N GLN A 37 -2.36 21.66 -9.28
CA GLN A 37 -1.58 22.78 -9.83
C GLN A 37 -2.33 24.11 -9.73
N VAL A 38 -3.66 24.09 -9.91
CA VAL A 38 -4.51 25.29 -9.95
C VAL A 38 -5.64 25.15 -8.94
N LEU A 39 -5.71 26.07 -7.99
CA LEU A 39 -6.76 26.15 -6.98
C LEU A 39 -7.45 27.51 -7.00
N SER A 40 -8.76 27.52 -7.19
CA SER A 40 -9.56 28.75 -7.12
C SER A 40 -10.52 28.68 -5.95
N LEU A 41 -10.27 29.48 -4.91
CA LEU A 41 -11.09 29.65 -3.71
C LEU A 41 -11.64 31.08 -3.60
N GLY A 42 -11.78 31.79 -4.72
CA GLY A 42 -12.33 33.15 -4.72
C GLY A 42 -13.80 33.22 -4.27
N ASN A 43 -14.21 34.35 -3.70
CA ASN A 43 -15.54 34.59 -3.12
C ASN A 43 -15.96 33.49 -2.14
N ASN A 44 -15.15 33.25 -1.12
CA ASN A 44 -15.44 32.37 0.02
C ASN A 44 -15.47 33.18 1.33
N LEU A 45 -15.60 32.50 2.47
CA LEU A 45 -15.79 33.12 3.78
C LEU A 45 -14.59 32.88 4.72
N MET A 46 -13.40 32.71 4.16
CA MET A 46 -12.20 32.49 4.98
C MET A 46 -11.75 33.79 5.66
N THR A 47 -11.67 33.76 6.98
CA THR A 47 -11.33 34.92 7.82
C THR A 47 -9.90 34.89 8.35
N GLN A 48 -9.27 33.73 8.42
CA GLN A 48 -7.93 33.55 8.98
C GLN A 48 -6.89 33.26 7.89
N LEU A 49 -5.72 33.90 7.98
CA LEU A 49 -4.57 33.63 7.11
C LEU A 49 -3.96 32.25 7.33
N ASP A 50 -4.10 31.69 8.55
CA ASP A 50 -3.58 30.36 8.92
C ASP A 50 -4.12 29.24 8.01
N ALA A 51 -5.27 29.44 7.37
CA ALA A 51 -5.81 28.50 6.39
C ALA A 51 -4.83 28.24 5.22
N ILE A 52 -3.95 29.19 4.91
CA ILE A 52 -2.92 29.05 3.88
C ILE A 52 -1.85 28.03 4.29
N MET A 53 -1.62 27.82 5.60
CA MET A 53 -0.65 26.82 6.09
C MET A 53 -1.00 25.42 5.61
N TYR A 54 -2.29 25.12 5.46
CA TYR A 54 -2.75 23.84 4.93
C TYR A 54 -2.32 23.62 3.46
N LEU A 55 -2.06 24.68 2.70
CA LEU A 55 -1.58 24.60 1.31
C LEU A 55 -0.06 24.53 1.19
N ARG A 56 0.69 24.85 2.27
CA ARG A 56 2.16 24.82 2.31
C ARG A 56 2.78 23.47 1.88
N PRO A 57 2.30 22.29 2.33
CA PRO A 57 2.86 21.00 1.91
C PRO A 57 2.59 20.66 0.42
N LYS A 58 1.69 21.39 -0.26
CA LYS A 58 1.34 21.12 -1.67
C LYS A 58 2.39 21.70 -2.61
N THR A 59 3.45 20.94 -2.85
CA THR A 59 4.61 21.33 -3.68
C THR A 59 4.28 21.54 -5.17
N THR A 60 3.16 20.98 -5.65
CA THR A 60 2.75 21.05 -7.06
C THR A 60 1.87 22.26 -7.39
N LEU A 61 1.45 23.03 -6.38
CA LEU A 61 0.52 24.14 -6.52
C LEU A 61 1.21 25.36 -7.15
N GLN A 62 0.79 25.74 -8.35
CA GLN A 62 1.40 26.82 -9.14
C GLN A 62 0.52 28.06 -9.24
N ALA A 63 -0.80 27.92 -9.16
CA ALA A 63 -1.72 29.04 -9.29
C ALA A 63 -2.82 28.97 -8.22
N VAL A 64 -2.97 30.06 -7.46
CA VAL A 64 -3.99 30.18 -6.42
C VAL A 64 -4.76 31.49 -6.60
N ASN A 65 -6.08 31.40 -6.53
CA ASN A 65 -6.97 32.55 -6.49
C ASN A 65 -7.73 32.57 -5.17
N LEU A 66 -7.54 33.62 -4.37
CA LEU A 66 -8.24 33.80 -3.09
C LEU A 66 -9.08 35.08 -3.07
N VAL A 67 -9.20 35.80 -4.18
CA VAL A 67 -9.92 37.09 -4.27
C VAL A 67 -11.35 36.95 -3.75
N GLY A 68 -11.77 37.87 -2.88
CA GLY A 68 -13.13 37.90 -2.35
C GLY A 68 -13.30 37.12 -1.05
N ASN A 69 -12.20 36.70 -0.40
CA ASN A 69 -12.23 36.25 0.98
C ASN A 69 -12.04 37.43 1.96
N PRO A 70 -12.66 37.40 3.15
CA PRO A 70 -12.50 38.42 4.19
C PRO A 70 -11.04 38.77 4.53
N PHE A 71 -10.12 37.79 4.60
CA PHE A 71 -8.71 38.05 4.90
C PHE A 71 -7.98 38.87 3.81
N CYS A 72 -8.53 39.00 2.60
CA CYS A 72 -7.90 39.79 1.54
C CYS A 72 -7.93 41.30 1.81
N GLN A 73 -8.63 41.74 2.87
CA GLN A 73 -8.62 43.13 3.32
C GLN A 73 -7.35 43.50 4.09
N GLU A 74 -6.61 42.51 4.59
CA GLU A 74 -5.34 42.74 5.27
C GLU A 74 -4.25 43.09 4.25
N THR A 75 -3.40 44.06 4.58
CA THR A 75 -2.37 44.57 3.66
C THR A 75 -1.25 43.55 3.50
N GLU A 76 -1.03 42.76 4.55
CA GLU A 76 0.02 41.76 4.71
C GLU A 76 -0.34 40.43 4.04
N TYR A 77 -1.61 40.20 3.68
CA TYR A 77 -2.08 38.95 3.08
C TYR A 77 -1.23 38.50 1.89
N ARG A 78 -0.90 39.41 0.95
CA ARG A 78 -0.12 39.06 -0.23
C ARG A 78 1.30 38.64 0.15
N ALA A 79 1.94 39.33 1.09
CA ALA A 79 3.28 38.98 1.55
C ALA A 79 3.26 37.63 2.28
N TYR A 80 2.28 37.41 3.14
CA TYR A 80 2.12 36.16 3.88
C TYR A 80 1.94 34.95 2.95
N VAL A 81 1.06 35.03 1.93
CA VAL A 81 0.89 33.94 0.96
C VAL A 81 2.18 33.65 0.18
N LEU A 82 2.89 34.70 -0.24
CA LEU A 82 4.12 34.56 -1.02
C LEU A 82 5.29 34.00 -0.19
N ALA A 83 5.34 34.31 1.10
CA ALA A 83 6.32 33.77 2.02
C ALA A 83 6.12 32.26 2.24
N HIS A 84 4.88 31.83 2.47
CA HIS A 84 4.58 30.44 2.84
C HIS A 84 4.39 29.49 1.65
N LEU A 85 3.99 29.99 0.47
CA LEU A 85 3.83 29.18 -0.74
C LEU A 85 5.03 29.30 -1.69
N LYS A 86 6.04 28.47 -1.43
CA LYS A 86 7.33 28.46 -2.15
C LYS A 86 7.28 28.24 -3.67
N TYR A 87 6.26 27.56 -4.20
CA TYR A 87 6.19 27.17 -5.62
C TYR A 87 5.13 27.95 -6.43
N LEU A 88 4.55 29.00 -5.85
CA LEU A 88 3.47 29.75 -6.48
C LEU A 88 4.00 30.64 -7.62
N LYS A 89 3.43 30.46 -8.82
CA LYS A 89 3.70 31.31 -10.01
C LYS A 89 2.65 32.40 -10.20
N TYR A 90 1.39 32.09 -9.90
CA TYR A 90 0.26 33.00 -10.09
C TYR A 90 -0.54 33.16 -8.80
N LEU A 91 -0.72 34.41 -8.36
CA LEU A 91 -1.56 34.78 -7.23
C LEU A 91 -2.67 35.72 -7.72
N ASP A 92 -3.93 35.36 -7.51
CA ASP A 92 -5.10 36.17 -7.87
C ASP A 92 -5.13 36.58 -9.35
N TYR A 93 -4.80 35.63 -10.24
CA TYR A 93 -4.66 35.83 -11.69
C TYR A 93 -3.56 36.82 -12.11
N ARG A 94 -2.67 37.21 -11.19
CA ARG A 94 -1.49 38.02 -11.49
C ARG A 94 -0.23 37.17 -11.37
N LEU A 95 0.73 37.41 -12.25
CA LEU A 95 2.05 36.82 -12.14
C LEU A 95 2.71 37.33 -10.86
N VAL A 96 3.29 36.42 -10.10
CA VAL A 96 4.05 36.75 -8.90
C VAL A 96 5.37 37.41 -9.32
N ASP A 97 5.66 38.58 -8.76
CA ASP A 97 6.94 39.26 -8.97
C ASP A 97 7.99 38.68 -8.02
N GLU A 98 9.14 38.30 -8.57
CA GLU A 98 10.25 37.70 -7.81
C GLU A 98 10.76 38.65 -6.72
N GLN A 99 10.75 39.97 -6.95
CA GLN A 99 11.18 40.96 -5.96
C GLN A 99 10.26 40.98 -4.73
N ALA A 100 8.95 40.85 -4.95
CA ALA A 100 7.96 40.81 -3.88
C ALA A 100 8.07 39.51 -3.07
N VAL A 101 8.42 38.39 -3.70
CA VAL A 101 8.67 37.11 -3.02
C VAL A 101 9.90 37.20 -2.12
N ILE A 102 10.99 37.81 -2.61
CA ILE A 102 12.22 37.97 -1.83
C ILE A 102 11.95 38.84 -0.60
N SER A 103 11.31 39.99 -0.77
CA SER A 103 10.97 40.88 0.35
C SER A 103 10.03 40.22 1.36
N ALA A 104 9.05 39.43 0.90
CA ALA A 104 8.16 38.69 1.78
C ALA A 104 8.90 37.60 2.56
N LYS A 105 9.81 36.87 1.91
CA LYS A 105 10.63 35.84 2.56
C LYS A 105 11.58 36.42 3.60
N GLU A 106 12.19 37.58 3.33
CA GLU A 106 13.04 38.28 4.31
C GLU A 106 12.22 38.73 5.53
N GLN A 107 10.98 39.19 5.32
CA GLN A 107 10.12 39.64 6.41
C GLN A 107 9.72 38.51 7.37
N TYR A 108 9.53 37.29 6.87
CA TYR A 108 9.09 36.11 7.64
C TYR A 108 10.19 35.05 7.80
N GLN A 109 11.46 35.43 7.63
CA GLN A 109 12.57 34.49 7.57
C GLN A 109 12.69 33.62 8.82
N ASP A 110 12.58 34.21 10.00
CA ASP A 110 12.72 33.50 11.28
C ASP A 110 11.57 32.51 11.52
N GLU A 111 10.33 32.92 11.25
CA GLU A 111 9.15 32.03 11.35
C GLU A 111 9.20 30.89 10.32
N LEU A 112 9.71 31.16 9.11
CA LEU A 112 9.87 30.17 8.06
C LEU A 112 10.89 29.10 8.47
N LEU A 113 12.02 29.49 9.07
CA LEU A 113 13.06 28.58 9.54
C LEU A 113 12.53 27.61 10.61
N ASP A 114 11.83 28.13 11.62
CA ASP A 114 11.24 27.30 12.68
C ASP A 114 10.23 26.29 12.10
N LEU A 115 9.40 26.74 11.16
CA LEU A 115 8.42 25.87 10.49
C LEU A 115 9.10 24.84 9.57
N GLU A 116 10.17 25.19 8.87
CA GLU A 116 10.93 24.24 8.04
C GLU A 116 11.65 23.18 8.90
N GLU A 117 12.19 23.56 10.07
CA GLU A 117 12.77 22.61 11.01
C GLU A 117 11.70 21.64 11.55
N GLN A 118 10.51 22.15 11.89
CA GLN A 118 9.39 21.31 12.28
C GLN A 118 8.96 20.37 11.14
N GLU A 119 8.77 20.88 9.93
CA GLU A 119 8.40 20.07 8.75
C GLU A 119 9.41 18.95 8.49
N THR A 120 10.71 19.27 8.47
CA THR A 120 11.77 18.27 8.27
C THR A 120 11.84 17.25 9.40
N SER A 121 11.61 17.66 10.65
CA SER A 121 11.53 16.73 11.79
C SER A 121 10.34 15.78 11.69
N HIS A 122 9.18 16.28 11.24
CA HIS A 122 7.97 15.49 11.05
C HIS A 122 8.10 14.54 9.85
N GLU A 123 8.69 14.99 8.74
CA GLU A 123 8.99 14.15 7.58
C GLU A 123 9.97 13.02 7.96
N ALA A 124 11.06 13.35 8.67
CA ALA A 124 12.02 12.36 9.14
C ALA A 124 11.40 11.38 10.16
N ALA A 125 10.50 11.84 11.03
CA ALA A 125 9.78 10.98 11.96
C ALA A 125 8.79 10.06 11.23
N ALA A 126 8.11 10.56 10.20
CA ALA A 126 7.19 9.77 9.38
C ALA A 126 7.95 8.71 8.57
N GLU A 127 9.09 9.06 7.97
CA GLU A 127 9.94 8.12 7.23
C GLU A 127 10.47 7.00 8.15
N LYS A 128 10.97 7.36 9.35
CA LYS A 128 11.37 6.38 10.36
C LYS A 128 10.22 5.48 10.80
N ALA A 129 9.04 6.03 11.01
CA ALA A 129 7.86 5.23 11.40
C ALA A 129 7.44 4.25 10.30
N VAL A 130 7.55 4.64 9.02
CA VAL A 130 7.30 3.73 7.89
C VAL A 130 8.36 2.62 7.83
N GLU A 131 9.64 2.96 8.00
CA GLU A 131 10.73 1.97 8.03
C GLU A 131 10.59 0.99 9.21
N GLU A 132 10.25 1.49 10.40
CA GLU A 132 9.96 0.67 11.58
C GLU A 132 8.75 -0.25 11.35
N ALA A 133 7.68 0.25 10.73
CA ALA A 133 6.50 -0.56 10.41
C ALA A 133 6.80 -1.65 9.35
N ASP A 134 7.58 -1.33 8.32
CA ASP A 134 8.02 -2.29 7.31
C ASP A 134 8.90 -3.38 7.94
N LYS A 135 9.78 -2.99 8.87
CA LYS A 135 10.63 -3.91 9.62
C LYS A 135 9.78 -4.81 10.52
N GLU A 136 8.82 -4.25 11.25
CA GLU A 136 7.90 -5.01 12.08
C GLU A 136 7.05 -5.99 11.27
N GLN A 137 6.60 -5.60 10.07
CA GLN A 137 5.86 -6.50 9.18
C GLN A 137 6.73 -7.66 8.69
N LYS A 138 8.00 -7.41 8.31
CA LYS A 138 8.95 -8.48 7.94
C LYS A 138 9.20 -9.42 9.11
N HIS A 139 9.35 -8.87 10.32
CA HIS A 139 9.57 -9.63 11.54
C HIS A 139 8.35 -10.47 11.91
N ALA A 140 7.14 -9.92 11.80
CA ALA A 140 5.89 -10.66 12.00
C ALA A 140 5.73 -11.79 10.98
N ALA A 141 6.04 -11.54 9.69
CA ALA A 141 5.98 -12.56 8.64
C ALA A 141 6.97 -13.71 8.90
N ALA A 142 8.16 -13.40 9.42
CA ALA A 142 9.16 -14.40 9.80
C ALA A 142 8.91 -15.03 11.18
N ASN A 143 7.79 -14.71 11.85
CA ASN A 143 7.42 -15.20 13.18
C ASN A 143 8.42 -14.84 14.30
N ILE A 144 9.06 -13.67 14.17
CA ILE A 144 9.98 -13.07 15.14
C ILE A 144 9.49 -11.66 15.57
N PRO A 145 8.26 -11.51 16.07
CA PRO A 145 7.77 -10.20 16.49
C PRO A 145 8.57 -9.66 17.70
N GLY A 146 8.87 -8.37 17.69
CA GLY A 146 9.45 -7.67 18.84
C GLY A 146 10.93 -7.97 19.12
N MET A 147 11.66 -8.62 18.21
CA MET A 147 13.10 -8.87 18.40
C MET A 147 13.90 -7.59 18.55
N ASP A 148 13.56 -6.52 17.82
CA ASP A 148 14.24 -5.21 17.95
C ASP A 148 14.04 -4.54 19.31
N ALA A 149 12.93 -4.87 19.98
CA ALA A 149 12.61 -4.38 21.30
C ALA A 149 12.94 -5.41 22.39
N LEU A 150 13.64 -6.51 22.09
CA LEU A 150 13.94 -7.56 23.07
C LEU A 150 14.67 -7.00 24.28
N PHE A 151 15.73 -6.21 24.05
CA PHE A 151 16.47 -5.60 25.15
C PHE A 151 15.59 -4.67 25.98
N GLN A 152 14.74 -3.86 25.34
CA GLN A 152 13.85 -2.95 26.07
C GLN A 152 12.72 -3.69 26.81
N THR A 153 12.14 -4.71 26.18
CA THR A 153 11.05 -5.50 26.76
C THR A 153 11.55 -6.32 27.95
N LEU A 154 12.71 -6.97 27.79
CA LEU A 154 13.32 -7.82 28.81
C LEU A 154 13.93 -7.00 29.95
N MET A 155 14.58 -5.87 29.65
CA MET A 155 15.36 -5.10 30.63
C MET A 155 14.66 -3.87 31.19
N VAL A 156 13.64 -3.33 30.50
CA VAL A 156 12.96 -2.08 30.89
C VAL A 156 11.51 -2.31 31.29
N ALA A 157 10.77 -3.17 30.58
CA ALA A 157 9.34 -3.39 30.86
C ALA A 157 9.08 -4.49 31.92
N ALA A 158 9.94 -5.52 31.99
CA ALA A 158 9.71 -6.66 32.87
C ALA A 158 10.25 -6.50 34.30
N ASP A 159 11.33 -5.72 34.49
CA ASP A 159 12.09 -5.73 35.75
C ASP A 159 12.17 -4.35 36.42
N GLY A 160 11.26 -4.09 37.36
CA GLY A 160 11.17 -2.81 38.09
C GLY A 160 12.39 -2.49 38.97
N GLU A 161 13.26 -3.47 39.25
CA GLU A 161 14.49 -3.28 40.03
C GLU A 161 15.65 -2.76 39.17
N MET A 162 15.69 -3.08 37.88
CA MET A 162 16.70 -2.58 36.94
C MET A 162 16.57 -1.09 36.64
N ALA A 163 15.38 -0.51 36.81
CA ALA A 163 15.18 0.92 36.75
C ALA A 163 15.97 1.68 37.84
N LYS A 164 16.20 1.06 39.01
CA LYS A 164 16.98 1.64 40.12
C LYS A 164 18.50 1.51 39.89
N LEU A 165 18.93 0.53 39.12
CA LEU A 165 20.34 0.33 38.74
C LEU A 165 20.77 1.26 37.60
N ARG A 166 19.83 1.64 36.71
CA ARG A 166 20.05 2.61 35.62
C ARG A 166 20.48 4.01 36.08
N THR A 167 20.08 4.43 37.28
CA THR A 167 20.43 5.75 37.81
C THR A 167 21.83 5.82 38.40
N LEU A 168 22.54 4.69 38.50
CA LEU A 168 23.90 4.64 39.04
C LEU A 168 24.94 4.84 37.92
N PRO A 169 25.79 5.88 37.97
CA PRO A 169 26.77 6.18 36.93
C PRO A 169 27.73 5.03 36.62
N ALA A 170 28.08 4.23 37.64
CA ALA A 170 28.98 3.09 37.51
C ALA A 170 28.36 1.89 36.74
N PHE A 171 27.04 1.87 36.56
CA PHE A 171 26.33 0.78 35.90
C PHE A 171 25.95 1.11 34.45
N VAL A 172 26.12 2.37 34.02
CA VAL A 172 25.79 2.81 32.66
C VAL A 172 26.72 2.17 31.62
N GLU A 173 28.04 2.13 31.87
CA GLU A 173 29.01 1.49 30.97
C GLU A 173 28.78 -0.01 30.77
N PRO A 174 28.68 -0.86 31.82
CA PRO A 174 28.42 -2.29 31.63
C PRO A 174 27.03 -2.57 31.05
N GLN A 175 26.04 -1.71 31.33
CA GLN A 175 24.71 -1.83 30.72
C GLN A 175 24.75 -1.55 29.22
N ASN A 176 25.49 -0.54 28.78
CA ASN A 176 25.67 -0.24 27.36
C ASN A 176 26.45 -1.35 26.65
N ALA A 177 27.48 -1.90 27.27
CA ALA A 177 28.23 -3.04 26.73
C ALA A 177 27.35 -4.30 26.57
N LEU A 178 26.49 -4.59 27.55
CA LEU A 178 25.53 -5.70 27.46
C LEU A 178 24.50 -5.45 26.36
N LYS A 179 24.00 -4.21 26.25
CA LYS A 179 23.08 -3.81 25.19
C LYS A 179 23.69 -4.05 23.82
N GLU A 180 24.92 -3.59 23.59
CA GLU A 180 25.62 -3.75 22.32
C GLU A 180 25.83 -5.23 21.95
N GLN A 181 26.17 -6.07 22.93
CA GLN A 181 26.29 -7.52 22.73
C GLN A 181 24.94 -8.18 22.41
N MET A 182 23.87 -7.78 23.10
CA MET A 182 22.52 -8.30 22.85
C MET A 182 21.99 -7.86 21.49
N ASP A 183 22.18 -6.59 21.13
CA ASP A 183 21.78 -6.04 19.83
C ASP A 183 22.53 -6.77 18.72
N ALA A 184 23.86 -6.96 18.83
CA ALA A 184 24.64 -7.72 17.85
C ALA A 184 24.18 -9.18 17.69
N ALA A 185 23.90 -9.88 18.81
CA ALA A 185 23.41 -11.25 18.77
C ALA A 185 21.98 -11.34 18.20
N THR A 186 21.14 -10.35 18.48
CA THR A 186 19.76 -10.26 17.97
C THR A 186 19.78 -9.99 16.47
N ASP A 187 20.65 -9.10 15.99
CA ASP A 187 20.81 -8.80 14.56
C ASP A 187 21.32 -10.03 13.80
N GLU A 188 22.29 -10.77 14.34
CA GLU A 188 22.76 -12.03 13.75
C GLU A 188 21.63 -13.08 13.67
N PHE A 189 20.81 -13.18 14.72
CA PHE A 189 19.67 -14.08 14.73
C PHE A 189 18.60 -13.67 13.72
N VAL A 190 18.21 -12.39 13.70
CA VAL A 190 17.21 -11.84 12.78
C VAL A 190 17.64 -12.04 11.32
N THR A 191 18.90 -11.73 10.99
CA THR A 191 19.43 -11.92 9.63
C THR A 191 19.41 -13.39 9.20
N THR A 192 19.79 -14.29 10.11
CA THR A 192 19.74 -15.74 9.84
C THR A 192 18.30 -16.23 9.63
N VAL A 193 17.36 -15.81 10.48
CA VAL A 193 15.95 -16.19 10.37
C VAL A 193 15.30 -15.63 9.11
N LEU A 194 15.58 -14.37 8.74
CA LEU A 194 15.08 -13.77 7.51
C LEU A 194 15.62 -14.49 6.27
N SER A 195 16.90 -14.86 6.26
CA SER A 195 17.50 -15.66 5.19
C SER A 195 16.82 -17.02 5.04
N GLN A 196 16.65 -17.74 6.15
CA GLN A 196 15.97 -19.04 6.15
C GLN A 196 14.49 -18.93 5.76
N HIS A 197 13.79 -17.88 6.20
CA HIS A 197 12.42 -17.62 5.80
C HIS A 197 12.31 -17.34 4.31
N GLY A 198 13.26 -16.59 3.73
CA GLY A 198 13.37 -16.36 2.29
C GLY A 198 13.50 -17.67 1.51
N LEU A 199 14.46 -18.51 1.89
CA LEU A 199 14.67 -19.83 1.25
C LEU A 199 13.43 -20.72 1.33
N LYS A 200 12.80 -20.81 2.50
CA LYS A 200 11.56 -21.59 2.67
C LYS A 200 10.41 -21.06 1.85
N ARG A 201 10.34 -19.74 1.66
CA ARG A 201 9.32 -19.12 0.81
C ARG A 201 9.54 -19.48 -0.65
N GLU A 202 10.77 -19.38 -1.15
CA GLU A 202 11.12 -19.80 -2.51
C GLU A 202 10.84 -21.28 -2.75
N GLU A 203 11.24 -22.15 -1.82
CA GLU A 203 10.96 -23.58 -1.88
C GLU A 203 9.46 -23.87 -1.92
N ARG A 204 8.68 -23.21 -1.06
CA ARG A 204 7.22 -23.34 -1.06
C ARG A 204 6.61 -22.84 -2.36
N ASP A 205 7.06 -21.71 -2.87
CA ASP A 205 6.51 -21.11 -4.08
C ASP A 205 6.81 -22.03 -5.29
N MET A 206 8.04 -22.55 -5.42
CA MET A 206 8.40 -23.58 -6.41
C MET A 206 7.57 -24.85 -6.26
N PHE A 207 7.37 -25.35 -5.04
CA PHE A 207 6.54 -26.52 -4.79
C PHE A 207 5.08 -26.28 -5.20
N THR A 208 4.52 -25.10 -4.89
CA THR A 208 3.14 -24.77 -5.27
C THR A 208 2.96 -24.61 -6.77
N GLU A 209 3.97 -24.10 -7.48
CA GLU A 209 3.99 -24.00 -8.93
C GLU A 209 4.03 -25.39 -9.57
N ALA A 210 4.98 -26.24 -9.17
CA ALA A 210 5.09 -27.61 -9.65
C ALA A 210 3.83 -28.45 -9.34
N LEU A 211 3.24 -28.26 -8.16
CA LEU A 211 1.96 -28.88 -7.79
C LEU A 211 0.82 -28.39 -8.70
N GLY A 212 0.80 -27.10 -9.02
CA GLY A 212 -0.18 -26.49 -9.92
C GLY A 212 -0.07 -27.02 -11.35
N GLU A 213 1.16 -27.14 -11.87
CA GLU A 213 1.44 -27.73 -13.18
C GLU A 213 1.00 -29.19 -13.24
N ALA A 214 1.43 -30.00 -12.26
CA ALA A 214 1.06 -31.42 -12.20
C ALA A 214 -0.46 -31.63 -12.12
N LYS A 215 -1.16 -30.81 -11.33
CA LYS A 215 -2.64 -30.84 -11.27
C LYS A 215 -3.26 -30.38 -12.60
N GLY A 216 -2.67 -29.40 -13.26
CA GLY A 216 -3.10 -28.89 -14.56
C GLY A 216 -2.99 -29.94 -15.67
N GLU A 217 -1.85 -30.62 -15.74
CA GLU A 217 -1.61 -31.74 -16.67
C GLU A 217 -2.61 -32.87 -16.44
N ALA A 218 -2.75 -33.32 -15.19
CA ALA A 218 -3.66 -34.41 -14.86
C ALA A 218 -5.14 -34.03 -15.14
N ALA A 219 -5.53 -32.78 -14.90
CA ALA A 219 -6.85 -32.28 -15.28
C ALA A 219 -7.03 -32.20 -16.80
N ALA A 220 -5.99 -31.87 -17.56
CA ALA A 220 -6.03 -31.85 -19.02
C ALA A 220 -6.16 -33.26 -19.60
N GLU A 221 -5.44 -34.24 -19.07
CA GLU A 221 -5.54 -35.65 -19.45
C GLU A 221 -6.95 -36.21 -19.17
N SER A 222 -7.49 -35.98 -17.97
CA SER A 222 -8.87 -36.36 -17.63
C SER A 222 -9.90 -35.72 -18.56
N LYS A 223 -9.76 -34.41 -18.85
CA LYS A 223 -10.65 -33.71 -19.81
C LYS A 223 -10.53 -34.28 -21.22
N ALA A 224 -9.33 -34.62 -21.66
CA ALA A 224 -9.11 -35.21 -22.98
C ALA A 224 -9.77 -36.59 -23.10
N GLU A 225 -9.71 -37.42 -22.06
CA GLU A 225 -10.34 -38.74 -22.07
C GLU A 225 -11.87 -38.65 -22.05
N ILE A 226 -12.44 -37.72 -21.27
CA ILE A 226 -13.87 -37.41 -21.29
C ILE A 226 -14.30 -36.90 -22.68
N ALA A 227 -13.51 -36.03 -23.31
CA ALA A 227 -13.82 -35.51 -24.65
C ALA A 227 -13.79 -36.61 -25.72
N LYS A 228 -12.86 -37.57 -25.63
CA LYS A 228 -12.83 -38.75 -26.52
C LYS A 228 -14.11 -39.57 -26.38
N TYR A 229 -14.55 -39.83 -25.15
CA TYR A 229 -15.80 -40.55 -24.90
C TYR A 229 -17.02 -39.77 -25.42
N ALA A 230 -17.11 -38.45 -25.18
CA ALA A 230 -18.18 -37.62 -25.71
C ALA A 230 -18.25 -37.62 -27.25
N LYS A 231 -17.09 -37.63 -27.93
CA LYS A 231 -17.02 -37.74 -29.38
C LYS A 231 -17.47 -39.11 -29.89
N LEU A 232 -17.08 -40.18 -29.19
CA LEU A 232 -17.52 -41.54 -29.51
C LEU A 232 -19.02 -41.70 -29.30
N GLN A 233 -19.56 -41.17 -28.19
CA GLN A 233 -20.99 -41.11 -27.90
C GLN A 233 -21.76 -40.39 -29.01
N LYS A 234 -21.30 -39.19 -29.41
CA LYS A 234 -21.95 -38.41 -30.48
C LYS A 234 -21.96 -39.17 -31.81
N ARG A 235 -20.83 -39.78 -32.20
CA ARG A 235 -20.71 -40.56 -33.45
C ARG A 235 -21.61 -41.80 -33.42
N SER A 236 -21.60 -42.57 -32.33
CA SER A 236 -22.42 -43.77 -32.19
C SER A 236 -23.92 -43.47 -32.20
N LEU A 237 -24.34 -42.37 -31.57
CA LEU A 237 -25.74 -41.93 -31.57
C LEU A 237 -26.18 -41.36 -32.93
N GLN A 238 -25.28 -40.67 -33.64
CA GLN A 238 -25.57 -40.13 -34.97
C GLN A 238 -25.68 -41.26 -36.02
N GLY A 239 -24.79 -42.24 -35.98
CA GLY A 239 -24.88 -43.44 -36.84
C GLY A 239 -26.16 -44.25 -36.57
N ALA A 240 -26.55 -44.43 -35.30
CA ALA A 240 -27.80 -45.11 -34.95
C ALA A 240 -29.06 -44.38 -35.45
N ARG A 241 -28.98 -43.06 -35.65
CA ARG A 241 -30.07 -42.22 -36.19
C ARG A 241 -30.15 -42.28 -37.72
N GLU A 242 -29.01 -42.44 -38.39
CA GLU A 242 -28.90 -42.52 -39.86
C GLU A 242 -29.23 -43.94 -40.39
N GLU A 243 -28.85 -44.99 -39.67
CA GLU A 243 -29.08 -46.40 -40.07
C GLU A 243 -30.46 -46.96 -39.72
N GLY A 244 -31.39 -46.16 -39.19
CA GLY A 244 -32.75 -46.63 -38.92
C GLY A 244 -32.81 -47.81 -37.92
N ALA A 245 -32.06 -47.74 -36.81
CA ALA A 245 -32.21 -48.61 -35.65
C ALA A 245 -32.33 -50.13 -35.91
N GLU A 246 -31.53 -50.72 -36.81
CA GLU A 246 -31.54 -52.18 -36.98
C GLU A 246 -31.00 -52.92 -35.73
N HIS A 247 -30.08 -52.33 -34.94
CA HIS A 247 -29.57 -52.91 -33.69
C HIS A 247 -29.22 -51.89 -32.58
N PRO A 248 -30.21 -51.20 -31.96
CA PRO A 248 -29.97 -50.23 -30.88
C PRO A 248 -29.29 -50.84 -29.65
N HIS A 249 -29.50 -52.13 -29.39
CA HIS A 249 -28.89 -52.84 -28.26
C HIS A 249 -27.37 -52.97 -28.41
N ALA A 250 -26.85 -53.21 -29.62
CA ALA A 250 -25.41 -53.34 -29.87
C ALA A 250 -24.66 -52.00 -29.68
N VAL A 251 -25.29 -50.90 -30.08
CA VAL A 251 -24.77 -49.54 -29.88
C VAL A 251 -24.74 -49.16 -28.39
N LEU A 252 -25.76 -49.53 -27.63
CA LEU A 252 -25.79 -49.33 -26.18
C LEU A 252 -24.74 -50.18 -25.47
N GLN A 253 -24.52 -51.43 -25.90
CA GLN A 253 -23.49 -52.31 -25.32
C GLN A 253 -22.07 -51.79 -25.57
N THR A 254 -21.80 -51.24 -26.74
CA THR A 254 -20.50 -50.61 -27.05
C THR A 254 -20.28 -49.33 -26.27
N LEU A 255 -21.31 -48.50 -26.10
CA LEU A 255 -21.23 -47.32 -25.23
C LEU A 255 -21.04 -47.69 -23.76
N HIS A 256 -21.70 -48.74 -23.29
CA HIS A 256 -21.55 -49.21 -21.91
C HIS A 256 -20.12 -49.67 -21.62
N LYS A 257 -19.53 -50.50 -22.49
CA LYS A 257 -18.11 -50.91 -22.38
C LYS A 257 -17.15 -49.74 -22.45
N ALA A 258 -17.41 -48.76 -23.32
CA ALA A 258 -16.60 -47.56 -23.42
C ALA A 258 -16.71 -46.67 -22.17
N ASN A 259 -17.86 -46.68 -21.49
CA ASN A 259 -18.08 -45.95 -20.24
C ASN A 259 -17.37 -46.64 -19.06
N GLU A 260 -17.42 -47.97 -18.97
CA GLU A 260 -16.64 -48.73 -17.98
C GLU A 260 -15.13 -48.47 -18.15
N ALA A 261 -14.62 -48.52 -19.39
CA ALA A 261 -13.21 -48.23 -19.66
C ALA A 261 -12.81 -46.77 -19.37
N LEU A 262 -13.74 -45.81 -19.53
CA LEU A 262 -13.51 -44.42 -19.12
C LEU A 262 -13.44 -44.30 -17.60
N TYR A 263 -14.35 -44.97 -16.90
CA TYR A 263 -14.41 -44.98 -15.45
C TYR A 263 -13.11 -45.54 -14.85
N GLU A 264 -12.65 -46.70 -15.32
CA GLU A 264 -11.39 -47.31 -14.86
C GLU A 264 -10.20 -46.35 -15.08
N LYS A 265 -10.08 -45.75 -16.26
CA LYS A 265 -8.99 -44.79 -16.55
C LYS A 265 -9.03 -43.53 -15.70
N LEU A 266 -10.22 -42.99 -15.44
CA LEU A 266 -10.35 -41.81 -14.57
C LEU A 266 -10.00 -42.17 -13.12
N MET A 267 -10.39 -43.36 -12.68
CA MET A 267 -10.05 -43.88 -11.35
C MET A 267 -8.55 -44.10 -11.21
N ASP A 268 -7.88 -44.67 -12.21
CA ASP A 268 -6.42 -44.84 -12.22
C ASP A 268 -5.68 -43.48 -12.18
N LEU A 269 -6.18 -42.49 -12.94
CA LEU A 269 -5.63 -41.13 -12.92
C LEU A 269 -5.80 -40.45 -11.56
N GLU A 270 -6.94 -40.67 -10.89
CA GLU A 270 -7.21 -40.13 -9.55
C GLU A 270 -6.34 -40.81 -8.48
N ILE A 271 -6.16 -42.13 -8.58
CA ILE A 271 -5.26 -42.89 -7.69
C ILE A 271 -3.82 -42.42 -7.87
N SER A 272 -3.32 -42.31 -9.10
CA SER A 272 -1.94 -41.86 -9.36
C SER A 272 -1.68 -40.44 -8.86
N GLN A 273 -2.70 -39.58 -8.86
CA GLN A 273 -2.61 -38.23 -8.28
C GLN A 273 -2.54 -38.34 -6.76
N SER A 274 -3.43 -39.12 -6.14
CA SER A 274 -3.44 -39.27 -4.68
C SER A 274 -2.12 -39.84 -4.15
N GLU A 275 -1.50 -40.78 -4.85
CA GLU A 275 -0.20 -41.35 -4.48
C GLU A 275 0.94 -40.35 -4.65
N ARG A 276 0.96 -39.56 -5.74
CA ARG A 276 1.95 -38.50 -5.97
C ARG A 276 1.89 -37.34 -4.97
N TYR A 277 0.77 -37.16 -4.27
CA TYR A 277 0.56 -36.06 -3.32
C TYR A 277 0.55 -36.53 -1.85
N ALA A 278 0.69 -37.83 -1.59
CA ALA A 278 0.70 -38.42 -0.25
C ALA A 278 2.12 -38.64 0.33
N GLU A 279 3.17 -38.56 -0.51
CA GLU A 279 4.58 -38.48 -0.11
C GLU A 279 5.06 -37.02 -0.05
#